data_AF-W9X4V5-F1
#
_entry.id   AF-W9X4V5-F1
#
_cell.length_a   1.000
_cell.length_b   1.000
_cell.length_c   1.000
_cell.angle_alpha   90.00
_cell.angle_beta   90.00
_cell.angle_gamma   90.00
#
_symmetry.space_group_name_H-M   'P 1'
#
loop_
_entity.id
_entity.type
_entity.pdbx_description
1 polymer ?
#
loop_
_entity_poly.entity_id
_entity_poly.type
_entity_poly.pdbx_seq_one_letter_code
_entity_poly.pdbx_strand_id
1 'polypeptide(L)'
;MKRLRQKGVCDESKCRYPTASKKEEAMDVSSQQPADEAFETAQPYRIWHYEPLNEKRSPAEKDELAKKDADEASKIKDEEGNALNDKLCKAISEGHPVQFGINYYHKAPDHQLKQIETRKGKKWPLVQLTCRHEKPPAKCGKHAALAIVYDEYSVICQTSYGAD
;
A
#
# COMPACT_ATOMS: atom_id res chain seq x y z
N MET A 1 -9.78 -6.48 -2.12
CA MET A 1 -9.67 -7.96 -2.04
C MET A 1 -10.98 -8.69 -1.75
N LYS A 2 -11.62 -8.57 -0.56
CA LYS A 2 -12.87 -9.31 -0.24
C LYS A 2 -13.98 -9.18 -1.30
N ARG A 3 -14.22 -7.97 -1.81
CA ARG A 3 -15.20 -7.71 -2.87
C ARG A 3 -14.85 -8.42 -4.18
N LEU A 4 -13.58 -8.39 -4.60
CA LEU A 4 -13.10 -9.11 -5.79
C LEU A 4 -13.34 -10.61 -5.66
N ARG A 5 -13.17 -11.20 -4.47
CA ARG A 5 -13.46 -12.62 -4.24
C ARG A 5 -14.96 -12.94 -4.31
N GLN A 6 -15.79 -12.07 -3.77
CA GLN A 6 -17.24 -12.31 -3.68
C GLN A 6 -17.99 -11.99 -4.98
N LYS A 7 -17.61 -10.90 -5.65
CA LYS A 7 -18.35 -10.30 -6.77
C LYS A 7 -17.56 -10.19 -8.06
N GLY A 8 -16.22 -10.28 -7.99
CA GLY A 8 -15.34 -10.08 -9.14
C GLY A 8 -15.19 -8.60 -9.50
N VAL A 9 -14.76 -8.34 -10.72
CA VAL A 9 -14.59 -7.01 -11.30
C VAL A 9 -14.93 -7.06 -12.79
N CYS A 10 -15.67 -6.08 -13.28
CA CYS A 10 -15.96 -5.94 -14.72
C CYS A 10 -14.88 -5.11 -15.40
N ASP A 11 -14.91 -5.10 -16.73
CA ASP A 11 -14.08 -4.19 -17.52
C ASP A 11 -14.41 -2.71 -17.21
N GLU A 12 -13.40 -1.85 -17.20
CA GLU A 12 -13.57 -0.43 -16.89
C GLU A 12 -14.50 0.28 -17.88
N SER A 13 -14.60 -0.18 -19.13
CA SER A 13 -15.56 0.37 -20.09
C SER A 13 -17.03 0.24 -19.65
N LYS A 14 -17.33 -0.74 -18.78
CA LYS A 14 -18.66 -1.00 -18.20
C LYS A 14 -18.90 -0.23 -16.90
N CYS A 15 -17.83 0.11 -16.19
CA CYS A 15 -17.88 0.91 -14.96
C CYS A 15 -16.69 1.88 -14.97
N ARG A 16 -16.86 3.01 -15.68
CA ARG A 16 -15.76 3.93 -15.97
C ARG A 16 -15.23 4.60 -14.72
N TYR A 17 -13.91 4.73 -14.65
CA TYR A 17 -13.29 5.58 -13.64
C TYR A 17 -13.66 7.05 -13.89
N PRO A 18 -13.96 7.83 -12.84
CA PRO A 18 -14.16 9.26 -13.01
C PRO A 18 -12.87 9.90 -13.54
N THR A 19 -12.96 10.49 -14.73
CA THR A 19 -11.85 11.23 -15.37
C THR A 19 -11.68 12.64 -14.82
N ALA A 20 -12.44 12.99 -13.79
CA ALA A 20 -12.68 14.39 -13.46
C ALA A 20 -11.46 15.07 -12.83
N SER A 21 -11.00 16.13 -13.51
CA SER A 21 -10.21 17.21 -12.92
C SER A 21 -10.97 17.99 -11.83
N LYS A 22 -12.29 17.76 -11.66
CA LYS A 22 -13.18 18.45 -10.72
C LYS A 22 -13.79 17.46 -9.72
N LYS A 23 -13.76 17.84 -8.45
CA LYS A 23 -14.12 16.97 -7.31
C LYS A 23 -15.58 16.51 -7.34
N GLU A 24 -16.49 17.37 -7.81
CA GLU A 24 -17.93 17.12 -7.79
C GLU A 24 -18.32 15.96 -8.73
N GLU A 25 -17.76 15.95 -9.95
CA GLU A 25 -18.01 14.90 -10.93
C GLU A 25 -17.41 13.55 -10.49
N ALA A 26 -16.22 13.57 -9.88
CA ALA A 26 -15.64 12.36 -9.30
C ALA A 26 -16.50 11.76 -8.18
N MET A 27 -17.11 12.62 -7.36
CA MET A 27 -18.03 12.19 -6.31
C MET A 27 -19.32 11.61 -6.88
N ASP A 28 -19.89 12.24 -7.90
CA ASP A 28 -21.12 11.77 -8.53
C ASP A 28 -20.94 10.36 -9.12
N VAL A 29 -19.94 10.17 -9.99
CA VAL A 29 -19.64 8.86 -10.60
C VAL A 29 -19.31 7.81 -9.55
N SER A 30 -18.53 8.15 -8.52
CA SER A 30 -18.15 7.19 -7.46
C SER A 30 -19.32 6.81 -6.55
N SER A 31 -20.39 7.60 -6.53
CA SER A 31 -21.59 7.34 -5.73
C SER A 31 -22.63 6.49 -6.45
N GLN A 32 -22.51 6.33 -7.77
CA GLN A 32 -23.45 5.56 -8.57
C GLN A 32 -23.28 4.05 -8.35
N GLN A 33 -24.40 3.35 -8.23
CA GLN A 33 -24.38 1.90 -8.23
C GLN A 33 -24.11 1.40 -9.66
N PRO A 34 -23.19 0.44 -9.86
CA PRO A 34 -22.98 -0.18 -11.15
C PRO A 34 -24.28 -0.79 -11.69
N ALA A 35 -24.48 -0.75 -13.01
CA ALA A 35 -25.61 -1.41 -13.65
C ALA A 35 -25.57 -2.93 -13.44
N ASP A 36 -26.72 -3.60 -13.54
CA ASP A 36 -26.83 -5.06 -13.34
C ASP A 36 -25.91 -5.86 -14.28
N GLU A 37 -25.78 -5.43 -15.55
CA GLU A 37 -24.87 -6.03 -16.53
C GLU A 37 -23.39 -6.01 -16.06
N ALA A 38 -22.98 -4.97 -15.33
CA ALA A 38 -21.63 -4.88 -14.77
C ALA A 38 -21.40 -5.94 -13.67
N PHE A 39 -22.44 -6.32 -12.92
CA PHE A 39 -22.33 -7.40 -11.93
C PHE A 39 -22.26 -8.78 -12.56
N GLU A 40 -23.00 -9.01 -13.65
CA GLU A 40 -22.97 -10.29 -14.39
C GLU A 40 -21.61 -10.52 -15.04
N THR A 41 -21.10 -9.50 -15.73
CA THR A 41 -19.78 -9.55 -16.40
C THR A 41 -18.60 -9.59 -15.44
N ALA A 42 -18.79 -9.19 -14.17
CA ALA A 42 -17.76 -9.29 -13.14
C ALA A 42 -17.54 -10.71 -12.60
N GLN A 43 -18.57 -11.57 -12.61
CA GLN A 43 -18.51 -12.90 -11.98
C GLN A 43 -17.37 -13.81 -12.46
N PRO A 44 -17.01 -13.85 -13.76
CA PRO A 44 -15.90 -14.67 -14.26
C PRO A 44 -14.54 -14.20 -13.76
N TYR A 45 -14.39 -12.92 -13.39
CA TYR A 45 -13.13 -12.32 -12.94
C TYR A 45 -13.02 -12.25 -11.41
N ARG A 46 -13.65 -13.19 -10.71
CA ARG A 46 -13.49 -13.36 -9.26
C ARG A 46 -12.11 -13.90 -8.97
N ILE A 47 -11.42 -13.28 -8.00
CA ILE A 47 -10.22 -13.88 -7.43
C ILE A 47 -10.63 -15.06 -6.57
N TRP A 48 -9.91 -16.18 -6.70
CA TRP A 48 -10.16 -17.35 -5.87
C TRP A 48 -9.68 -17.14 -4.42
N HIS A 49 -8.49 -16.55 -4.28
CA HIS A 49 -7.79 -16.44 -3.02
C HIS A 49 -7.06 -15.11 -2.89
N TYR A 50 -6.88 -14.67 -1.65
CA TYR A 50 -5.96 -13.62 -1.26
C TYR A 50 -5.60 -13.84 0.20
N GLU A 51 -4.37 -13.51 0.56
CA GLU A 51 -3.87 -13.62 1.92
C GLU A 51 -3.00 -12.43 2.29
N PRO A 52 -2.95 -12.03 3.57
CA PRO A 52 -1.99 -11.06 4.04
C PRO A 52 -0.60 -11.70 4.13
N LEU A 53 0.44 -10.98 3.69
CA LEU A 53 1.83 -11.44 3.85
C LEU A 53 2.29 -11.47 5.31
N ASN A 54 1.72 -10.60 6.14
CA ASN A 54 1.99 -10.56 7.57
C ASN A 54 0.79 -10.98 8.40
N GLU A 55 1.06 -11.75 9.44
CA GLU A 55 0.11 -11.94 10.52
C GLU A 55 0.03 -10.64 11.32
N LYS A 56 -1.20 -10.18 11.57
CA LYS A 56 -1.40 -9.02 12.44
C LYS A 56 -1.26 -9.50 13.87
N ARG A 57 -0.38 -8.85 14.64
CA ARG A 57 -0.38 -8.98 16.10
C ARG A 57 -1.80 -8.79 16.64
N SER A 58 -2.22 -9.75 17.44
CA SER A 58 -3.39 -9.64 18.31
C SER A 58 -3.26 -8.47 19.28
N PRO A 59 -4.36 -8.00 19.89
CA PRO A 59 -4.30 -6.97 20.92
C PRO A 59 -3.36 -7.33 22.07
N ALA A 60 -3.38 -8.58 22.53
CA ALA A 60 -2.52 -9.05 23.62
C ALA A 60 -1.03 -8.96 23.28
N GLU A 61 -0.63 -9.41 22.08
CA GLU A 61 0.77 -9.33 21.63
C GLU A 61 1.26 -7.89 21.48
N LYS A 62 0.36 -6.96 21.15
CA LYS A 62 0.70 -5.52 21.12
C LYS A 62 0.93 -4.99 22.52
N ASP A 63 0.09 -5.38 23.48
CA ASP A 63 0.22 -4.95 24.87
C ASP A 63 1.47 -5.53 25.53
N GLU A 64 1.83 -6.78 25.22
CA GLU A 64 3.09 -7.40 25.67
C GLU A 64 4.30 -6.68 25.09
N LEU A 65 4.31 -6.40 23.79
CA LEU A 65 5.39 -5.66 23.15
C LEU A 65 5.53 -4.24 23.70
N ALA A 66 4.41 -3.59 24.05
CA ALA A 66 4.40 -2.24 24.63
C ALA A 66 4.99 -2.19 26.05
N LYS A 67 5.04 -3.33 26.75
CA LYS A 67 5.65 -3.47 28.09
C LYS A 67 7.15 -3.79 28.05
N LYS A 68 7.68 -4.21 26.89
CA LYS A 68 9.11 -4.46 26.71
C LYS A 68 9.90 -3.16 26.71
N ASP A 69 11.18 -3.28 27.05
CA ASP A 69 12.13 -2.19 26.87
C ASP A 69 12.19 -1.73 25.40
N ALA A 70 12.48 -0.45 25.19
CA ALA A 70 12.47 0.17 23.87
C ALA A 70 13.43 -0.51 22.89
N ASP A 71 14.59 -0.97 23.34
CA ASP A 71 15.59 -1.62 22.50
C ASP A 71 15.16 -3.04 22.12
N GLU A 72 14.59 -3.79 23.06
CA GLU A 72 14.10 -5.15 22.81
C GLU A 72 12.88 -5.14 21.89
N ALA A 73 11.92 -4.25 22.15
CA ALA A 73 10.79 -4.02 21.26
C ALA A 73 11.25 -3.53 19.88
N SER A 74 12.44 -2.94 19.79
CA SER A 74 13.01 -2.52 18.52
C SER A 74 13.53 -3.67 17.69
N LYS A 75 14.37 -4.53 18.28
CA LYS A 75 14.89 -5.73 17.61
C LYS A 75 13.78 -6.61 17.05
N ILE A 76 12.73 -6.89 17.84
CA ILE A 76 11.60 -7.73 17.41
C ILE A 76 10.91 -7.14 16.16
N LYS A 77 10.68 -5.82 16.15
CA LYS A 77 10.05 -5.14 15.00
C LYS A 77 10.96 -5.12 13.76
N ASP A 78 12.28 -5.04 13.95
CA ASP A 78 13.23 -5.06 12.83
C ASP A 78 13.32 -6.48 12.22
N GLU A 79 13.36 -7.51 13.06
CA GLU A 79 13.28 -8.92 12.65
C GLU A 79 11.99 -9.21 11.87
N GLU A 80 10.84 -8.77 12.37
CA GLU A 80 9.56 -8.87 11.67
C GLU A 80 9.54 -8.09 10.34
N GLY A 81 10.16 -6.92 10.32
CA GLY A 81 10.29 -6.09 9.11
C GLY A 81 11.10 -6.80 8.03
N ASN A 82 12.23 -7.40 8.40
CA ASN A 82 13.08 -8.18 7.50
C ASN A 82 12.35 -9.43 6.99
N ALA A 83 11.71 -10.19 7.88
CA ALA A 83 10.94 -11.37 7.47
C ALA A 83 9.77 -11.01 6.53
N LEU A 84 9.13 -9.84 6.74
CA LEU A 84 8.11 -9.35 5.82
C LEU A 84 8.69 -8.93 4.46
N ASN A 85 9.88 -8.32 4.45
CA ASN A 85 10.59 -8.00 3.21
C ASN A 85 10.91 -9.27 2.40
N ASP A 86 11.39 -10.33 3.05
CA ASP A 86 11.67 -11.61 2.38
C ASP A 86 10.40 -12.22 1.78
N LYS A 87 9.28 -12.19 2.53
CA LYS A 87 7.98 -12.66 2.02
C LYS A 87 7.49 -11.82 0.84
N LEU A 88 7.69 -10.51 0.88
CA LEU A 88 7.35 -9.60 -0.22
C LEU A 88 8.15 -9.93 -1.48
N CYS A 89 9.47 -10.02 -1.37
CA CYS A 89 10.35 -10.37 -2.48
C CYS A 89 10.00 -11.74 -3.07
N LYS A 90 9.75 -12.74 -2.20
CA LYS A 90 9.32 -14.07 -2.62
C LYS A 90 8.01 -14.02 -3.42
N ALA A 91 6.98 -13.35 -2.89
CA ALA A 91 5.70 -13.23 -3.58
C ALA A 91 5.85 -12.59 -4.98
N ILE A 92 6.63 -11.50 -5.09
CA ILE A 92 6.90 -10.85 -6.38
C ILE A 92 7.65 -11.81 -7.32
N SER A 93 8.64 -12.55 -6.82
CA SER A 93 9.43 -13.50 -7.63
C SER A 93 8.60 -14.67 -8.17
N GLU A 94 7.54 -15.06 -7.44
CA GLU A 94 6.58 -16.10 -7.84
C GLU A 94 5.48 -15.55 -8.77
N GLY A 95 5.56 -14.27 -9.15
CA GLY A 95 4.58 -13.62 -10.02
C GLY A 95 3.29 -13.20 -9.30
N HIS A 96 3.31 -13.10 -7.97
CA HIS A 96 2.19 -12.64 -7.17
C HIS A 96 2.31 -11.14 -6.89
N PRO A 97 1.44 -10.29 -7.47
CA PRO A 97 1.48 -8.86 -7.21
C PRO A 97 1.01 -8.57 -5.77
N VAL A 98 1.73 -7.69 -5.07
CA VAL A 98 1.48 -7.42 -3.66
C VAL A 98 0.99 -5.99 -3.46
N GLN A 99 -0.22 -5.83 -2.90
CA GLN A 99 -0.76 -4.53 -2.53
C GLN A 99 -0.41 -4.21 -1.07
N PHE A 100 0.14 -3.02 -0.81
CA PHE A 100 0.45 -2.57 0.55
C PHE A 100 0.21 -1.07 0.74
N GLY A 101 0.11 -0.67 2.00
CA GLY A 101 -0.11 0.73 2.40
C GLY A 101 1.21 1.46 2.64
N ILE A 102 1.32 2.65 2.05
CA ILE A 102 2.43 3.59 2.24
C ILE A 102 1.91 4.74 3.12
N ASN A 103 2.65 5.08 4.17
CA ASN A 103 2.42 6.33 4.90
C ASN A 103 3.39 7.37 4.35
N TYR A 104 2.91 8.58 4.11
CA TYR A 104 3.75 9.72 3.78
C TYR A 104 3.96 10.56 5.04
N TYR A 105 5.15 11.16 5.15
CA TYR A 105 5.54 11.98 6.29
C TYR A 105 5.96 13.38 5.84
N HIS A 106 5.57 14.39 6.64
CA HIS A 106 6.06 15.76 6.51
C HIS A 106 7.54 15.86 6.90
N LYS A 107 8.19 16.91 6.41
CA LYS A 107 9.55 17.29 6.80
C LYS A 107 9.63 17.39 8.33
N ALA A 108 10.54 16.65 8.95
CA ALA A 108 10.85 16.85 10.36
C ALA A 108 11.50 18.25 10.56
N PRO A 109 11.41 18.84 11.78
CA PRO A 109 11.92 20.20 12.07
C PRO A 109 13.41 20.39 11.76
N ASP A 110 14.19 19.31 11.76
CA ASP A 110 15.62 19.21 11.44
C ASP A 110 15.92 19.05 9.93
N HIS A 111 14.91 19.21 9.07
CA HIS A 111 15.03 19.40 7.62
C HIS A 111 15.51 18.22 6.75
N GLN A 112 15.71 17.01 7.26
CA GLN A 112 16.38 15.99 6.44
C GLN A 112 15.51 15.05 5.61
N LEU A 113 14.20 14.90 5.90
CA LEU A 113 13.41 13.86 5.24
C LEU A 113 12.09 14.38 4.68
N LYS A 114 12.05 14.58 3.36
CA LYS A 114 10.80 14.42 2.60
C LYS A 114 10.80 12.98 2.09
N GLN A 115 9.84 12.16 2.51
CA GLN A 115 9.69 10.85 1.90
C GLN A 115 9.23 10.96 0.44
N ILE A 116 8.48 12.02 0.11
CA ILE A 116 8.20 12.42 -1.26
C ILE A 116 9.37 13.30 -1.73
N GLU A 117 10.43 12.67 -2.21
CA GLU A 117 11.46 13.42 -2.94
C GLU A 117 10.85 14.01 -4.21
N THR A 118 11.38 15.15 -4.65
CA THR A 118 11.19 15.64 -6.01
C THR A 118 11.44 14.50 -7.00
N ARG A 119 10.55 14.34 -7.98
CA ARG A 119 10.60 13.28 -8.99
C ARG A 119 12.03 13.18 -9.57
N LYS A 120 12.67 12.01 -9.45
CA LYS A 120 13.97 11.72 -10.07
C LYS A 120 13.71 10.93 -11.35
N GLY A 121 13.75 11.62 -12.48
CA GLY A 121 13.31 11.05 -13.76
C GLY A 121 11.82 10.74 -13.75
N LYS A 122 11.43 9.49 -14.05
CA LYS A 122 10.03 9.02 -14.00
C LYS A 122 9.62 8.41 -12.66
N LYS A 123 10.52 8.39 -11.66
CA LYS A 123 10.30 7.70 -10.38
C LYS A 123 10.15 8.70 -9.23
N TRP A 124 9.37 8.30 -8.23
CA TRP A 124 9.26 8.94 -6.93
C TRP A 124 10.02 8.10 -5.92
N PRO A 125 11.33 8.34 -5.71
CA PRO A 125 12.08 7.58 -4.73
C PRO A 125 11.54 7.89 -3.33
N LEU A 126 11.09 6.84 -2.64
CA LEU A 126 10.68 6.92 -1.25
C LEU A 126 11.85 6.43 -0.40
N VAL A 127 12.38 7.31 0.43
CA VAL A 127 13.45 6.95 1.37
C VAL A 127 12.84 6.09 2.48
N GLN A 128 13.44 4.93 2.73
CA GLN A 128 13.13 4.15 3.93
C GLN A 128 13.52 4.99 5.14
N LEU A 129 12.61 5.12 6.11
CA LEU A 129 12.96 5.72 7.40
C LEU A 129 13.83 4.71 8.16
N THR A 130 15.13 4.75 7.92
CA THR A 130 16.13 3.83 8.50
C THR A 130 16.44 4.15 9.96
N CYS A 131 16.14 5.37 10.41
CA CYS A 131 16.34 5.82 11.78
C CYS A 131 15.00 5.87 12.53
N ARG A 132 14.92 5.18 13.67
CA ARG A 132 13.83 5.38 14.62
C ARG A 132 14.03 6.70 15.32
N HIS A 133 13.32 7.72 14.87
CA HIS A 133 13.31 9.01 15.51
C HIS A 133 12.61 8.91 16.88
N GLU A 134 13.19 9.56 17.89
CA GLU A 134 12.59 9.71 19.23
C GLU A 134 11.17 10.30 19.16
N LYS A 135 10.90 11.11 18.13
CA LYS A 135 9.55 11.50 17.71
C LYS A 135 9.36 11.15 16.22
N PRO A 136 8.43 10.25 15.87
CA PRO A 136 8.16 9.95 14.47
C PRO A 136 7.71 11.22 13.74
N PRO A 137 8.15 11.44 12.48
CA PRO A 137 7.72 12.61 11.73
C PRO A 137 6.20 12.63 11.58
N ALA A 138 5.63 13.83 11.45
CA ALA A 138 4.18 13.99 11.34
C ALA A 138 3.68 13.35 10.04
N LYS A 139 2.69 12.45 10.15
CA LYS A 139 2.06 11.80 8.98
C LYS A 139 1.29 12.85 8.18
N CYS A 140 1.54 12.92 6.87
CA CYS A 140 0.88 13.87 5.97
C CYS A 140 -0.14 13.20 5.04
N GLY A 141 -0.11 11.88 4.92
CA GLY A 141 -1.01 11.17 4.03
C GLY A 141 -0.80 9.67 4.08
N LYS A 142 -1.70 8.94 3.43
CA LYS A 142 -1.62 7.51 3.23
C LYS A 142 -1.99 7.19 1.79
N HIS A 143 -1.34 6.18 1.24
CA HIS A 143 -1.59 5.70 -0.10
C HIS A 143 -1.52 4.18 -0.12
N ALA A 144 -2.16 3.55 -1.11
CA ALA A 144 -1.99 2.13 -1.37
C ALA A 144 -1.34 1.98 -2.74
N ALA A 145 -0.30 1.17 -2.82
CA ALA A 145 0.44 0.92 -4.05
C ALA A 145 0.55 -0.58 -4.31
N LEU A 146 0.92 -0.91 -5.55
CA LEU A 146 1.16 -2.28 -5.99
C LEU A 146 2.66 -2.49 -6.17
N ALA A 147 3.29 -3.36 -5.38
CA ALA A 147 4.64 -3.82 -5.66
C ALA A 147 4.60 -4.71 -6.91
N ILE A 148 5.49 -4.42 -7.86
CA ILE A 148 5.56 -5.12 -9.14
C ILE A 148 6.93 -5.75 -9.38
N VAL A 149 8.01 -5.16 -8.87
CA VAL A 149 9.39 -5.63 -9.06
C VAL A 149 10.19 -5.25 -7.81
N TYR A 150 11.27 -5.97 -7.52
CA TYR A 150 12.27 -5.58 -6.53
C TYR A 150 13.68 -5.71 -7.11
N ASP A 151 14.63 -4.98 -6.53
CA ASP A 151 16.06 -5.14 -6.74
C ASP A 151 16.77 -5.28 -5.38
N GLU A 152 18.11 -5.30 -5.38
CA GLU A 152 18.93 -5.47 -4.17
C GLU A 152 18.65 -4.40 -3.10
N TYR A 153 18.18 -3.22 -3.50
CA TYR A 153 18.07 -2.05 -2.62
C TYR A 153 16.65 -1.51 -2.47
N SER A 154 15.71 -1.94 -3.31
CA SER A 154 14.41 -1.29 -3.41
C SER A 154 13.29 -2.18 -3.95
N VAL A 155 12.06 -1.77 -3.61
CA VAL A 155 10.83 -2.30 -4.19
C VAL A 155 10.24 -1.26 -5.13
N ILE A 156 10.03 -1.63 -6.37
CA ILE A 156 9.41 -0.79 -7.40
C ILE A 156 7.91 -0.99 -7.35
N CYS A 157 7.20 0.13 -7.20
CA CYS A 157 5.75 0.15 -7.05
C CYS A 157 5.09 0.87 -8.23
N GLN A 158 3.95 0.32 -8.68
CA GLN A 158 3.00 1.02 -9.52
C GLN A 158 2.07 1.85 -8.63
N THR A 159 1.97 3.15 -8.92
CA THR A 159 1.06 4.08 -8.24
C THR A 159 -0.10 4.46 -9.15
N SER A 160 -1.11 5.13 -8.59
CA SER A 160 -2.32 5.56 -9.31
C SER A 160 -2.34 7.07 -9.63
N TYR A 161 -1.19 7.75 -9.64
CA TYR A 161 -1.11 9.20 -9.90
C TYR A 161 -1.03 9.57 -11.39
N GLY A 162 -1.07 8.59 -12.29
CA GLY A 162 -0.84 8.79 -13.72
C GLY A 162 0.62 8.58 -14.11
N ALA A 163 0.92 8.84 -15.39
CA ALA A 163 2.25 8.64 -15.95
C ALA A 163 3.19 9.85 -15.74
N ASP A 164 2.63 11.02 -15.42
CA ASP A 164 3.32 12.29 -15.19
C ASP A 164 3.63 12.56 -13.71
#